data_AF-A0A498C6N4-F1
#
_entry.id   AF-A0A498C6N4-F1
#
_cell.length_a   1.000
_cell.length_b   1.000
_cell.length_c   1.000
_cell.angle_alpha   90.00
_cell.angle_beta   90.00
_cell.angle_gamma   90.00
#
_symmetry.space_group_name_H-M   'P 1'
#
loop_
_entity.id
_entity.type
_entity.pdbx_description
1 polymer ?
#
loop_
_entity_poly.entity_id
_entity_poly.type
_entity_poly.pdbx_seq_one_letter_code
_entity_poly.pdbx_strand_id
1 'polypeptide(L)'
;MDLHLPDAQVHWHRHWLSRDAADTLQRTLREDVPWEVHKIRMFGRQVDSPRLSCWMGDPAARYRYSGTEFVPQPWHPALLPLRDQLGEFCGHAFNSVLLNRYRDGDDGMGWHSDNEPELGPAPVIASVSLGAARRFLLRRRDDHAKKAEVLLDHGDLLVMGGQTQRHYQHSLPKSARPLAERLNLTFRWITAPGSA
;
A
#
# COMPACT_ATOMS: atom_id res chain seq x y z
N MET A 1 1.74 17.81 3.34
CA MET A 1 2.10 17.96 4.77
C MET A 1 3.14 16.92 5.08
N ASP A 2 4.28 17.37 5.59
CA ASP A 2 5.37 16.47 5.93
C ASP A 2 5.17 15.96 7.36
N LEU A 3 5.29 14.64 7.51
CA LEU A 3 5.28 14.01 8.82
C LEU A 3 6.71 14.05 9.35
N HIS A 4 6.96 15.01 10.24
CA HIS A 4 8.28 15.25 10.83
C HIS A 4 8.64 14.11 11.81
N LEU A 5 9.22 13.05 11.26
CA LEU A 5 9.69 11.88 11.97
C LEU A 5 11.20 11.70 11.70
N PRO A 6 12.03 11.47 12.73
CA PRO A 6 13.48 11.30 12.54
C PRO A 6 13.77 10.06 11.69
N ASP A 7 14.67 10.19 10.70
CA ASP A 7 15.07 9.12 9.78
C ASP A 7 13.95 8.60 8.85
N ALA A 8 12.85 9.34 8.72
CA ALA A 8 11.78 9.02 7.78
C ALA A 8 11.56 10.16 6.77
N GLN A 9 11.08 9.78 5.58
CA GLN A 9 10.59 10.70 4.56
C GLN A 9 9.17 10.29 4.26
N VAL A 10 8.21 11.02 4.84
CA VAL A 10 6.79 10.72 4.69
C VAL A 10 6.02 12.00 4.39
N HIS A 11 5.38 12.02 3.23
CA HIS A 11 4.64 13.15 2.71
C HIS A 11 3.17 12.77 2.53
N TRP A 12 2.26 13.50 3.18
CA TRP A 12 0.82 13.31 3.05
C TRP A 12 0.19 14.46 2.27
N HIS A 13 -0.45 14.12 1.16
CA HIS A 13 -1.16 15.05 0.27
C HIS A 13 -2.66 14.75 0.35
N ARG A 14 -3.40 15.66 0.98
CA ARG A 14 -4.84 15.55 1.15
C ARG A 14 -5.57 15.85 -0.14
N HIS A 15 -6.57 15.04 -0.47
CA HIS A 15 -7.38 15.19 -1.68
C HIS A 15 -6.52 15.38 -2.94
N TRP A 16 -5.41 14.64 -3.01
CA TRP A 16 -4.47 14.71 -4.13
C TRP A 16 -5.12 14.23 -5.42
N LEU A 17 -5.90 13.15 -5.33
CA LEU A 17 -6.82 12.75 -6.39
C LEU A 17 -8.14 13.50 -6.19
N SER A 18 -8.63 14.16 -7.23
CA SER A 18 -9.93 14.85 -7.19
C SER A 18 -11.05 13.88 -6.80
N ARG A 19 -12.07 14.38 -6.13
CA ARG A 19 -13.21 13.56 -5.68
C ARG A 19 -13.84 12.76 -6.83
N ASP A 20 -14.12 13.39 -7.97
CA ASP A 20 -14.76 12.71 -9.10
C ASP A 20 -13.89 11.60 -9.69
N ALA A 21 -12.58 11.83 -9.79
CA ALA A 21 -11.62 10.82 -10.25
C ALA A 21 -11.50 9.66 -9.25
N ALA A 22 -11.47 9.98 -7.95
CA ALA A 22 -11.38 9.00 -6.89
C ALA A 22 -12.66 8.16 -6.75
N ASP A 23 -13.85 8.76 -6.88
CA ASP A 23 -15.15 8.08 -6.90
C ASP A 23 -15.26 7.14 -8.11
N THR A 24 -14.88 7.62 -9.30
CA THR A 24 -14.86 6.83 -10.53
C THR A 24 -13.92 5.64 -10.38
N LEU A 25 -12.69 5.87 -9.93
CA LEU A 25 -11.69 4.83 -9.76
C LEU A 25 -12.11 3.81 -8.70
N GLN A 26 -12.68 4.26 -7.56
CA GLN A 26 -13.16 3.36 -6.52
C GLN A 26 -14.24 2.41 -7.04
N ARG A 27 -15.24 2.95 -7.74
CA ARG A 27 -16.34 2.15 -8.31
C ARG A 27 -15.80 1.12 -9.30
N THR A 28 -14.99 1.57 -10.27
CA THR A 28 -14.39 0.69 -11.28
C THR A 28 -13.57 -0.44 -10.64
N LEU A 29 -12.65 -0.12 -9.73
CA LEU A 29 -11.80 -1.15 -9.12
C LEU A 29 -12.59 -2.10 -8.21
N ARG A 30 -13.63 -1.63 -7.53
CA ARG A 30 -14.47 -2.49 -6.70
C ARG A 30 -15.17 -3.58 -7.53
N GLU A 31 -15.59 -3.23 -8.74
CA GLU A 31 -16.34 -4.09 -9.67
C GLU A 31 -15.42 -5.01 -10.49
N ASP A 32 -14.31 -4.47 -11.02
CA ASP A 32 -13.53 -5.15 -12.06
C ASP A 32 -12.34 -5.96 -11.50
N VAL A 33 -11.83 -5.62 -10.30
CA VAL A 33 -10.67 -6.29 -9.73
C VAL A 33 -11.05 -7.68 -9.20
N PRO A 34 -10.30 -8.74 -9.55
CA PRO A 34 -10.50 -10.07 -9.00
C PRO A 34 -9.94 -10.12 -7.57
N TRP A 35 -10.76 -9.70 -6.60
CA TRP A 35 -10.39 -9.63 -5.19
C TRP A 35 -10.23 -11.02 -4.57
N GLU A 36 -9.08 -11.30 -3.96
CA GLU A 36 -8.81 -12.59 -3.32
C GLU A 36 -8.49 -12.44 -1.83
N VAL A 37 -8.83 -13.47 -1.05
CA VAL A 37 -8.39 -13.60 0.34
C VAL A 37 -7.08 -14.40 0.33
N HIS A 38 -5.97 -13.74 0.65
CA HIS A 38 -4.70 -14.44 0.80
C HIS A 38 -4.62 -15.10 2.18
N LYS A 39 -3.94 -16.25 2.24
CA LYS A 39 -3.64 -16.91 3.51
C LYS A 39 -2.34 -16.38 4.08
N ILE A 40 -2.35 -16.00 5.34
CA ILE A 40 -1.17 -15.60 6.11
C ILE A 40 -0.85 -16.67 7.13
N ARG A 41 0.43 -16.81 7.47
CA ARG A 41 0.87 -17.72 8.54
C ARG A 41 0.95 -16.94 9.85
N MET A 42 0.07 -17.26 10.81
CA MET A 42 0.08 -16.68 12.15
C MET A 42 0.24 -17.80 13.19
N PHE A 43 1.25 -17.68 14.07
CA PHE A 43 1.53 -18.67 15.13
C PHE A 43 1.63 -20.11 14.61
N GLY A 44 2.24 -20.29 13.44
CA GLY A 44 2.39 -21.59 12.78
C GLY A 44 1.16 -22.10 12.03
N ARG A 45 -0.02 -21.48 12.20
CA ARG A 45 -1.28 -21.84 11.50
C ARG A 45 -1.50 -20.94 10.28
N GLN A 46 -2.15 -21.48 9.24
CA GLN A 46 -2.64 -20.66 8.14
C GLN A 46 -4.00 -20.07 8.54
N VAL A 47 -4.11 -18.76 8.47
CA VAL A 47 -5.37 -18.03 8.70
C VAL A 47 -5.61 -17.09 7.52
N ASP A 48 -6.87 -16.78 7.28
CA ASP A 48 -7.25 -15.84 6.24
C ASP A 48 -6.80 -14.43 6.61
N SER A 49 -6.23 -13.73 5.63
CA SER A 49 -5.91 -12.31 5.78
C SER A 49 -7.18 -11.53 6.07
N PRO A 50 -7.18 -10.61 7.05
CA PRO A 50 -8.34 -9.76 7.37
C PRO A 50 -8.46 -8.58 6.39
N ARG A 51 -8.38 -8.88 5.09
CA ARG A 51 -8.63 -8.00 3.94
C ARG A 51 -8.56 -8.83 2.65
N LEU A 52 -9.19 -8.30 1.61
CA LEU A 52 -9.02 -8.76 0.24
C LEU A 52 -7.83 -8.03 -0.41
N SER A 53 -7.13 -8.66 -1.34
CA SER A 53 -6.14 -7.98 -2.16
C SER A 53 -6.04 -8.53 -3.58
N CYS A 54 -5.38 -7.77 -4.43
CA CYS A 54 -4.98 -8.17 -5.77
C CYS A 54 -3.68 -7.43 -6.11
N TRP A 55 -2.67 -8.17 -6.58
CA TRP A 55 -1.40 -7.60 -6.99
C TRP A 55 -1.34 -7.51 -8.51
N MET A 56 -1.15 -6.29 -9.02
CA MET A 56 -1.10 -5.99 -10.45
C MET A 56 0.21 -5.29 -10.80
N GLY A 57 0.68 -5.45 -12.04
CA GLY A 57 1.98 -4.90 -12.40
C GLY A 57 2.45 -5.27 -13.79
N ASP A 58 3.62 -4.77 -14.13
CA ASP A 58 4.34 -5.15 -15.33
C ASP A 58 4.74 -6.63 -15.23
N PRO A 59 4.82 -7.37 -16.34
CA PRO A 59 5.31 -8.74 -16.32
C PRO A 59 6.69 -8.87 -15.66
N ALA A 60 7.55 -7.87 -15.81
CA ALA A 60 8.90 -7.85 -15.22
C ALA A 60 8.90 -7.64 -13.69
N ALA A 61 7.81 -7.16 -13.11
CA ALA A 61 7.66 -6.98 -11.66
C ALA A 61 7.38 -8.30 -10.94
N ARG A 62 8.19 -9.33 -11.23
CA ARG A 62 8.11 -10.67 -10.66
C ARG A 62 9.26 -10.92 -9.70
N TYR A 63 9.05 -11.77 -8.70
CA TYR A 63 10.11 -12.18 -7.77
C TYR A 63 10.00 -13.68 -7.45
N ARG A 64 11.12 -14.26 -7.00
CA ARG A 64 11.17 -15.67 -6.62
C ARG A 64 11.41 -15.80 -5.12
N TYR A 65 10.51 -16.49 -4.43
CA TYR A 65 10.67 -16.80 -3.01
C TYR A 65 10.50 -18.29 -2.77
N SER A 66 11.49 -18.91 -2.11
CA SER A 66 11.49 -20.34 -1.77
C SER A 66 11.20 -21.29 -2.95
N GLY A 67 11.67 -20.94 -4.15
CA GLY A 67 11.45 -21.72 -5.37
C GLY A 67 10.12 -21.46 -6.09
N THR A 68 9.21 -20.71 -5.48
CA THR A 68 7.96 -20.26 -6.11
C THR A 68 8.18 -18.90 -6.77
N GLU A 69 7.77 -18.78 -8.03
CA GLU A 69 7.70 -17.50 -8.72
C GLU A 69 6.37 -16.82 -8.43
N PHE A 70 6.44 -15.54 -8.05
CA PHE A 70 5.29 -14.68 -7.83
C PHE A 70 5.24 -13.69 -8.98
N VAL A 71 4.15 -13.75 -9.74
CA VAL A 71 3.90 -12.91 -10.92
C VAL A 71 2.65 -12.07 -10.65
N PRO A 72 2.68 -10.74 -10.91
CA PRO A 72 1.50 -9.92 -10.75
C PRO A 72 0.48 -10.20 -11.85
N GLN A 73 -0.78 -9.94 -11.56
CA GLN A 73 -1.80 -9.83 -12.60
C GLN A 73 -1.47 -8.66 -13.54
N PRO A 74 -1.88 -8.70 -14.82
CA PRO A 74 -1.74 -7.55 -15.70
C PRO A 74 -2.43 -6.31 -15.11
N TRP A 75 -1.89 -5.13 -15.40
CA TRP A 75 -2.50 -3.87 -15.01
C TRP A 75 -3.96 -3.77 -15.45
N HIS A 76 -4.82 -3.36 -14.52
CA HIS A 76 -6.14 -2.85 -14.89
C HIS A 76 -5.97 -1.51 -15.64
N PRO A 77 -6.63 -1.28 -16.81
CA PRO A 77 -6.45 -0.07 -17.60
C PRO A 77 -6.68 1.23 -16.81
N ALA A 78 -7.64 1.23 -15.88
CA ALA A 78 -7.94 2.39 -15.02
C ALA A 78 -6.79 2.80 -14.08
N LEU A 79 -5.80 1.92 -13.85
CA LEU A 79 -4.65 2.21 -12.99
C LEU A 79 -3.49 2.87 -13.74
N LEU A 80 -3.44 2.76 -15.07
CA LEU A 80 -2.30 3.27 -15.86
C LEU A 80 -2.15 4.80 -15.77
N PRO A 81 -3.22 5.61 -15.93
CA PRO A 81 -3.08 7.06 -15.78
C PRO A 81 -2.64 7.46 -14.37
N LEU A 82 -3.14 6.77 -13.34
CA LEU A 82 -2.76 7.01 -11.95
C LEU A 82 -1.29 6.66 -11.71
N ARG A 83 -0.82 5.52 -12.22
CA ARG A 83 0.59 5.10 -12.15
C ARG A 83 1.50 6.18 -12.75
N ASP A 84 1.16 6.67 -13.94
CA ASP A 84 1.98 7.63 -14.68
C ASP A 84 2.00 8.98 -13.96
N GLN A 85 0.83 9.47 -13.51
CA GLN A 85 0.72 10.70 -12.72
C GLN A 85 1.50 10.61 -11.40
N LEU A 86 1.45 9.47 -10.70
CA LEU A 86 2.26 9.24 -9.50
C LEU A 86 3.76 9.23 -9.83
N GLY A 87 4.13 8.65 -10.97
CA GLY A 87 5.51 8.58 -11.41
C GLY A 87 6.12 9.95 -11.64
N GLU A 88 5.38 10.82 -12.34
CA GLU A 88 5.75 12.23 -12.54
C GLU A 88 5.79 12.99 -11.21
N PHE A 89 4.76 12.85 -10.37
CA PHE A 89 4.65 13.56 -9.11
C PHE A 89 5.77 13.20 -8.12
N CYS A 90 6.12 11.92 -8.03
CA CYS A 90 7.15 11.43 -7.11
C CYS A 90 8.56 11.54 -7.69
N GLY A 91 8.71 11.82 -8.99
CA GLY A 91 10.00 11.70 -9.69
C GLY A 91 10.57 10.28 -9.66
N HIS A 92 9.70 9.26 -9.57
CA HIS A 92 10.08 7.86 -9.41
C HIS A 92 9.09 6.94 -10.10
N ALA A 93 9.56 6.03 -10.94
CA ALA A 93 8.69 5.10 -11.66
C ALA A 93 8.11 4.00 -10.75
N PHE A 94 6.93 3.49 -11.11
CA PHE A 94 6.29 2.35 -10.43
C PHE A 94 5.96 1.28 -11.45
N ASN A 95 6.29 0.02 -11.16
CA ASN A 95 6.02 -1.13 -12.04
C ASN A 95 5.03 -2.14 -11.42
N SER A 96 4.54 -1.87 -10.21
CA SER A 96 3.51 -2.69 -9.57
C SER A 96 2.62 -1.89 -8.62
N VAL A 97 1.44 -2.45 -8.33
CA VAL A 97 0.53 -1.97 -7.29
C VAL A 97 -0.07 -3.15 -6.54
N LEU A 98 -0.06 -3.07 -5.21
CA LEU A 98 -0.86 -3.95 -4.36
C LEU A 98 -2.16 -3.24 -3.98
N LEU A 99 -3.27 -3.75 -4.52
CA LEU A 99 -4.61 -3.32 -4.19
C LEU A 99 -5.05 -4.03 -2.91
N ASN A 100 -5.53 -3.26 -1.92
CA ASN A 100 -6.08 -3.80 -0.70
C ASN A 100 -7.51 -3.28 -0.51
N ARG A 101 -8.45 -4.19 -0.27
CA ARG A 101 -9.86 -3.89 -0.01
C ARG A 101 -10.21 -4.29 1.41
N TYR A 102 -10.50 -3.28 2.22
CA TYR A 102 -11.00 -3.40 3.58
C TYR A 102 -12.50 -3.24 3.53
N ARG A 103 -13.24 -4.33 3.76
CA ARG A 103 -14.70 -4.37 3.60
C ARG A 103 -15.40 -3.47 4.62
N ASP A 104 -14.84 -3.40 5.82
CA ASP A 104 -15.36 -2.64 6.96
C ASP A 104 -14.26 -2.35 8.01
N GLY A 105 -14.68 -2.04 9.25
CA GLY A 105 -13.81 -1.79 10.39
C GLY A 105 -13.10 -3.04 10.95
N ASP A 106 -13.59 -4.25 10.68
CA ASP A 106 -13.00 -5.50 11.16
C ASP A 106 -11.83 -5.96 10.32
N ASP A 107 -11.75 -5.50 9.07
CA ASP A 107 -10.57 -5.63 8.23
C ASP A 107 -9.48 -4.64 8.66
N GLY A 108 -8.21 -5.06 8.57
CA GLY A 108 -7.08 -4.24 8.99
C GLY A 108 -5.73 -4.82 8.60
N MET A 109 -4.67 -4.10 8.97
CA MET A 109 -3.30 -4.57 8.77
C MET A 109 -2.47 -4.25 10.02
N GLY A 110 -1.86 -5.29 10.58
CA GLY A 110 -1.01 -5.16 11.77
C GLY A 110 0.26 -4.36 11.51
N TRP A 111 1.07 -4.18 12.55
CA TRP A 111 2.36 -3.50 12.43
C TRP A 111 3.31 -4.27 11.50
N HIS A 112 3.74 -3.63 10.43
CA HIS A 112 4.68 -4.17 9.44
C HIS A 112 5.51 -3.04 8.82
N SER A 113 6.53 -3.42 8.06
CA SER A 113 7.29 -2.52 7.20
C SER A 113 7.31 -3.14 5.81
N ASP A 114 7.32 -2.32 4.76
CA ASP A 114 7.49 -2.79 3.39
C ASP A 114 8.99 -2.93 3.12
N ASN A 115 9.59 -3.99 3.67
CA ASN A 115 11.03 -4.23 3.67
C ASN A 115 11.41 -5.53 2.95
N GLU A 116 10.56 -5.97 2.04
CA GLU A 116 10.82 -7.08 1.15
C GLU A 116 12.07 -6.81 0.29
N PRO A 117 12.98 -7.79 0.13
CA PRO A 117 14.24 -7.57 -0.61
C PRO A 117 14.05 -7.06 -2.03
N GLU A 118 12.98 -7.47 -2.71
CA GLU A 118 12.62 -7.04 -4.06
C GLU A 118 12.21 -5.57 -4.18
N LEU A 119 12.04 -4.85 -3.06
CA LEU A 119 11.82 -3.40 -3.04
C LEU A 119 13.13 -2.60 -2.98
N GLY A 120 14.26 -3.28 -2.79
CA GLY A 120 15.54 -2.64 -2.56
C GLY A 120 15.66 -1.96 -1.19
N PRO A 121 16.79 -1.29 -0.91
CA PRO A 121 17.12 -0.80 0.43
C PRO A 121 16.40 0.48 0.86
N ALA A 122 15.88 1.25 -0.10
CA ALA A 122 15.24 2.55 0.14
C ALA A 122 14.09 2.79 -0.87
N PRO A 123 13.02 1.97 -0.81
CA PRO A 123 11.92 2.08 -1.78
C PRO A 123 11.17 3.39 -1.64
N VAL A 124 10.71 3.91 -2.78
CA VAL A 124 9.64 4.92 -2.82
C VAL A 124 8.31 4.19 -2.97
N ILE A 125 7.37 4.49 -2.07
CA ILE A 125 6.07 3.85 -1.99
C ILE A 125 5.01 4.94 -2.03
N ALA A 126 4.13 4.90 -3.03
CA ALA A 126 2.99 5.80 -3.15
C ALA A 126 1.70 5.06 -2.79
N SER A 127 0.98 5.54 -1.79
CA SER A 127 -0.24 4.91 -1.27
C SER A 127 -1.44 5.82 -1.44
N VAL A 128 -2.36 5.46 -2.34
CA VAL A 128 -3.60 6.19 -2.59
C VAL A 128 -4.76 5.53 -1.85
N SER A 129 -5.53 6.32 -1.11
CA SER A 129 -6.70 5.86 -0.34
C SER A 129 -8.01 6.25 -1.03
N LEU A 130 -8.93 5.30 -1.17
CA LEU A 130 -10.26 5.53 -1.72
C LEU A 130 -11.33 4.98 -0.78
N GLY A 131 -12.42 5.72 -0.60
CA GLY A 131 -13.55 5.32 0.23
C GLY A 131 -13.41 5.78 1.69
N ALA A 132 -13.82 4.93 2.63
CA ALA A 132 -13.89 5.32 4.04
C ALA A 132 -12.53 5.74 4.61
N ALA A 133 -12.54 6.85 5.35
CA ALA A 133 -11.36 7.33 6.05
C ALA A 133 -10.88 6.33 7.10
N ARG A 134 -9.56 6.07 7.15
CA ARG A 134 -8.97 5.14 8.11
C ARG A 134 -7.71 5.72 8.76
N ARG A 135 -7.56 5.42 10.05
CA ARG A 135 -6.35 5.74 10.80
C ARG A 135 -5.19 4.93 10.21
N PHE A 136 -4.12 5.63 9.88
CA PHE A 136 -2.85 5.04 9.50
C PHE A 136 -1.82 5.46 10.54
N LEU A 137 -1.23 4.47 11.20
CA LEU A 137 -0.30 4.69 12.29
C LEU A 137 1.11 4.38 11.82
N LEU A 138 2.07 5.22 12.18
CA LEU A 138 3.50 4.95 12.04
C LEU A 138 4.17 4.97 13.41
N ARG A 139 5.10 4.05 13.66
CA ARG A 139 5.97 4.06 14.84
C ARG A 139 7.37 3.61 14.47
N ARG A 140 8.39 4.21 15.09
CA ARG A 140 9.77 3.76 14.95
C ARG A 140 9.95 2.40 15.63
N ARG A 141 10.82 1.53 15.10
CA ARG A 141 10.99 0.14 15.57
C ARG A 141 11.73 0.01 16.90
N ASP A 142 12.71 0.88 17.12
CA ASP A 142 13.58 0.91 18.31
C ASP A 142 13.03 1.82 19.43
N ASP A 143 12.06 2.67 19.11
CA ASP A 143 11.48 3.64 20.03
C ASP A 143 10.03 3.95 19.66
N HIS A 144 9.09 3.25 20.29
CA HIS A 144 7.66 3.40 20.03
C HIS A 144 7.08 4.75 20.51
N ALA A 145 7.85 5.58 21.23
CA ALA A 145 7.42 6.94 21.56
C ALA A 145 7.48 7.86 20.32
N LYS A 146 8.38 7.56 19.36
CA LYS A 146 8.45 8.23 18.06
C LYS A 146 7.39 7.64 17.12
N LYS A 147 6.22 8.26 17.12
CA LYS A 147 5.06 7.81 16.35
C LYS A 147 4.32 8.97 15.70
N ALA A 148 3.59 8.66 14.64
CA ALA A 148 2.65 9.56 14.01
C ALA A 148 1.35 8.82 13.70
N GLU A 149 0.28 9.60 13.58
CA GLU A 149 -1.02 9.12 13.15
C GLU A 149 -1.59 10.11 12.14
N VAL A 150 -2.13 9.58 11.05
CA VAL A 150 -2.89 10.35 10.07
C VAL A 150 -4.22 9.65 9.80
N LEU A 151 -5.25 10.42 9.52
CA LEU A 151 -6.52 9.92 9.04
C LEU A 151 -6.53 10.06 7.52
N LEU A 152 -6.23 8.97 6.81
CA LEU A 152 -6.20 8.96 5.35
C LEU A 152 -7.63 8.88 4.83
N ASP A 153 -8.05 9.91 4.11
CA ASP A 153 -9.41 10.05 3.56
C ASP A 153 -9.45 9.73 2.06
N HIS A 154 -10.65 9.74 1.50
CA HIS A 154 -10.89 9.54 0.08
C HIS A 154 -10.10 10.53 -0.79
N GLY A 155 -9.29 9.99 -1.70
CA GLY A 155 -8.44 10.75 -2.62
C GLY A 155 -7.09 11.16 -2.03
N ASP A 156 -6.78 10.80 -0.80
CA ASP A 156 -5.48 11.12 -0.19
C ASP A 156 -4.35 10.26 -0.76
N LEU A 157 -3.18 10.90 -0.92
CA LEU A 157 -1.92 10.26 -1.26
C LEU A 157 -0.95 10.35 -0.06
N LEU A 158 -0.38 9.21 0.33
CA LEU A 158 0.73 9.13 1.27
C LEU A 158 1.96 8.57 0.53
N VAL A 159 3.04 9.34 0.47
CA VAL A 159 4.32 8.91 -0.10
C VAL A 159 5.29 8.62 1.03
N MET A 160 5.88 7.42 1.01
CA MET A 160 6.93 6.99 1.95
C MET A 160 8.20 6.70 1.16
N GLY A 161 9.32 7.32 1.53
CA GLY A 161 10.60 7.17 0.85
C GLY A 161 11.78 7.04 1.81
N GLY A 162 13.00 7.08 1.26
CA GLY A 162 14.25 7.02 2.01
C GLY A 162 14.33 5.80 2.92
N GLN A 163 14.76 6.01 4.16
CA GLN A 163 14.95 4.94 5.14
C GLN A 163 13.68 4.61 5.96
N THR A 164 12.51 5.11 5.55
CA THR A 164 11.25 4.95 6.30
C THR A 164 10.96 3.47 6.61
N GLN A 165 11.01 2.59 5.60
CA GLN A 165 10.70 1.16 5.81
C GLN A 165 11.75 0.42 6.65
N ARG A 166 12.96 0.97 6.76
CA ARG A 166 14.01 0.43 7.63
C ARG A 166 13.71 0.73 9.10
N HIS A 167 13.36 1.98 9.41
CA HIS A 167 13.24 2.47 10.79
C HIS A 167 11.82 2.42 11.34
N TYR A 168 10.80 2.43 10.49
CA TYR A 168 9.40 2.54 10.90
C TYR A 168 8.58 1.32 10.52
N GLN A 169 7.67 0.98 11.42
CA GLN A 169 6.52 0.13 11.12
C GLN A 169 5.28 1.00 10.95
N HIS A 170 4.35 0.51 10.14
CA HIS A 170 3.04 1.11 9.99
C HIS A 170 1.92 0.08 10.15
N SER A 171 0.72 0.58 10.46
CA SER A 171 -0.47 -0.26 10.62
C SER A 171 -1.74 0.49 10.22
N LEU A 172 -2.73 -0.31 9.81
CA LEU A 172 -4.11 0.14 9.63
C LEU A 172 -4.96 -0.61 10.68
N PRO A 173 -5.13 -0.07 11.90
CA PRO A 173 -5.84 -0.76 12.96
C PRO A 173 -7.30 -1.03 12.60
N LYS A 174 -7.83 -2.12 13.16
CA LYS A 174 -9.27 -2.40 13.18
C LYS A 174 -10.02 -1.31 13.94
N SER A 175 -11.31 -1.15 13.65
CA SER A 175 -12.21 -0.20 14.29
C SER A 175 -13.43 -0.92 14.82
N ALA A 176 -13.74 -0.72 16.11
CA ALA A 176 -15.00 -1.16 16.69
C ALA A 176 -16.20 -0.31 16.22
N ARG A 177 -15.95 0.89 15.68
CA ARG A 177 -17.01 1.69 15.03
C ARG A 177 -17.30 1.10 13.65
N PRO A 178 -18.57 1.01 13.22
CA PRO A 178 -18.92 0.67 11.86
C PRO A 178 -18.24 1.63 10.88
N LEU A 179 -17.52 1.09 9.91
CA LEU A 179 -16.88 1.84 8.84
C LEU A 179 -17.31 1.25 7.50
N ALA A 180 -17.52 2.12 6.53
CA ALA A 180 -17.74 1.71 5.14
C ALA A 180 -16.44 1.15 4.53
N GLU A 181 -16.57 0.63 3.32
CA GLU A 181 -15.45 0.05 2.57
C GLU A 181 -14.35 1.08 2.27
N ARG A 182 -13.10 0.62 2.32
CA ARG A 182 -11.92 1.35 1.87
C ARG A 182 -11.12 0.51 0.89
N LEU A 183 -10.71 1.11 -0.22
CA LEU A 183 -9.66 0.61 -1.09
C LEU A 183 -8.35 1.36 -0.83
N ASN A 184 -7.24 0.67 -1.01
CA ASN A 184 -5.89 1.23 -0.90
C ASN A 184 -5.01 0.69 -2.01
N LEU A 185 -4.38 1.61 -2.74
CA LEU A 185 -3.55 1.32 -3.90
C LEU A 185 -2.11 1.64 -3.51
N THR A 186 -1.29 0.63 -3.24
CA THR A 186 0.11 0.84 -2.85
C THR A 186 1.03 0.51 -4.01
N PHE A 187 1.51 1.55 -4.67
CA PHE A 187 2.42 1.50 -5.82
C PHE A 187 3.86 1.36 -5.35
N ARG A 188 4.60 0.47 -6.02
CA ARG A 188 6.00 0.15 -5.70
C ARG A 188 6.78 -0.16 -6.98
N TRP A 189 8.10 -0.05 -6.88
CA TRP A 189 9.02 -0.62 -7.86
C TRP A 189 9.58 -1.94 -7.35
N ILE A 190 9.34 -3.02 -8.09
CA ILE A 190 9.91 -4.34 -7.87
C ILE A 190 11.20 -4.43 -8.67
N THR A 191 12.32 -4.56 -7.98
CA THR A 191 13.59 -4.92 -8.61
C THR A 191 13.53 -6.39 -9.00
N ALA A 192 13.76 -6.67 -10.29
CA ALA A 192 13.90 -8.05 -10.74
C ALA A 192 14.97 -8.77 -9.89
N PRO A 193 14.81 -10.06 -9.59
CA PRO A 193 15.82 -10.82 -8.87
C PRO A 193 17.14 -10.63 -9.61
N GLY A 194 18.15 -10.10 -8.90
CA GLY A 194 19.47 -9.92 -9.46
C GLY A 194 19.95 -11.24 -10.04
N SER A 195 20.34 -11.24 -11.31
CA SER A 195 21.34 -12.18 -11.80
C SER A 195 22.62 -11.90 -11.00
N ALA A 196 22.74 -12.55 -9.85
CA ALA A 196 24.02 -12.73 -9.20
C ALA A 196 24.94 -13.52 -10.13
#